data_AF-A0A7W1UJD5-F1
#
_entry.id   AF-A0A7W1UJD5-F1
#
_cell.length_a   1.000
_cell.length_b   1.000
_cell.length_c   1.000
_cell.angle_alpha   90.00
_cell.angle_beta   90.00
_cell.angle_gamma   90.00
#
_symmetry.space_group_name_H-M   'P 1'
#
loop_
_entity.id
_entity.type
_entity.pdbx_description
1 polymer ?
#
loop_
_entity_poly.entity_id
_entity_poly.type
_entity_poly.pdbx_seq_one_letter_code
_entity_poly.pdbx_strand_id
1 'polypeptide(L)'
;MSCRIPLLLGLLLAACAPARARSVPQSAEPNAPPPIRREFRGVWVASVANIDWPSRPGLPVPEQQTELLTILDRAAALRMNAIILQVRPAADALYRSPHEPWS
;
A
#
# COMPACT_ATOMS: atom_id res chain seq x y z
N MET A 1 56.59 4.47 60.54
CA MET A 1 56.95 5.39 59.44
C MET A 1 57.06 4.59 58.15
N SER A 2 56.56 5.17 57.07
CA SER A 2 56.62 4.71 55.67
C SER A 2 55.61 3.64 55.23
N CYS A 3 54.45 4.18 54.88
CA CYS A 3 53.39 3.68 54.02
C CYS A 3 53.90 3.52 52.57
N ARG A 4 53.60 2.38 51.92
CA ARG A 4 53.64 2.19 50.46
C ARG A 4 52.44 1.36 50.03
N ILE A 5 51.44 2.02 49.47
CA ILE A 5 50.24 1.45 48.85
C ILE A 5 50.54 1.24 47.35
N PRO A 6 50.47 0.03 46.79
CA PRO A 6 50.41 -0.14 45.36
C PRO A 6 48.97 0.01 44.87
N LEU A 7 48.82 0.99 43.97
CA LEU A 7 47.81 1.22 42.96
C LEU A 7 46.55 0.33 42.94
N LEU A 8 45.41 1.01 43.12
CA LEU A 8 44.05 0.56 42.88
C LEU A 8 43.85 0.02 41.46
N LEU A 9 43.60 -1.29 41.37
CA LEU A 9 42.81 -1.91 40.32
C LEU A 9 41.33 -1.80 40.75
N GLY A 10 40.50 -1.06 40.00
CA GLY A 10 39.09 -0.94 40.39
C GLY A 10 38.23 -0.05 39.50
N LEU A 11 37.76 -0.64 38.39
CA LEU A 11 36.37 -0.54 37.91
C LEU A 11 35.73 0.86 37.82
N LEU A 12 35.82 1.50 36.64
CA LEU A 12 34.92 2.58 36.23
C LEU A 12 34.10 2.11 35.02
N LEU A 13 33.20 1.14 35.26
CA LEU A 13 32.00 0.96 34.46
C LEU A 13 30.98 2.00 34.95
N ALA A 14 31.08 3.21 34.43
CA ALA A 14 30.04 4.22 34.64
C ALA A 14 28.76 3.74 33.94
N ALA A 15 27.80 3.31 34.74
CA ALA A 15 26.50 2.83 34.30
C ALA A 15 25.74 3.95 33.56
N CYS A 16 25.63 3.83 32.24
CA CYS A 16 24.56 4.50 31.49
C CYS A 16 23.23 3.85 31.90
N ALA A 17 22.56 4.40 32.91
CA ALA A 17 21.16 4.10 33.16
C ALA A 17 20.34 4.74 32.01
N PRO A 18 19.55 3.98 31.24
CA PRO A 18 18.63 4.60 30.30
C PRO A 18 17.57 5.34 31.11
N ALA A 19 17.49 6.67 30.93
CA ALA A 19 16.35 7.43 31.41
C ALA A 19 15.10 6.83 30.75
N ARG A 20 14.26 6.16 31.55
CA ARG A 20 13.01 5.58 31.07
C ARG A 20 12.09 6.74 30.73
N ALA A 21 12.07 7.13 29.46
CA ALA A 21 11.11 8.10 28.95
C ALA A 21 9.71 7.59 29.29
N ARG A 22 8.99 8.32 30.14
CA ARG A 22 7.57 8.09 30.34
C ARG A 22 6.90 8.43 29.02
N SER A 23 6.30 7.43 28.36
CA SER A 23 5.39 7.67 27.25
C SER A 23 4.23 8.50 27.79
N VAL A 24 4.18 9.78 27.43
CA VAL A 24 2.98 10.59 27.60
C VAL A 24 1.89 9.90 26.79
N PRO A 25 0.73 9.54 27.37
CA PRO A 25 -0.38 9.01 26.58
C PRO A 25 -0.74 10.07 25.54
N GLN A 26 -0.50 9.73 24.27
CA GLN A 26 -0.79 10.58 23.14
C GLN A 26 -2.31 10.77 23.11
N SER A 27 -2.77 11.94 23.57
CA SER A 27 -4.14 12.38 23.41
C SER A 27 -4.48 12.35 21.92
N ALA A 28 -5.58 11.68 21.55
CA ALA A 28 -6.02 11.57 20.17
C ALA A 28 -6.10 12.98 19.54
N GLU A 29 -5.27 13.22 18.53
CA GLU A 29 -5.25 14.48 17.80
C GLU A 29 -6.66 14.78 17.24
N PRO A 30 -7.21 15.99 17.44
CA PRO A 30 -8.58 16.33 17.02
C PRO A 30 -8.86 16.12 15.53
N ASN A 31 -7.81 16.05 14.70
CA ASN A 31 -7.87 15.85 13.25
C ASN A 31 -7.24 14.52 12.79
N ALA A 32 -7.11 13.53 13.67
CA ALA A 32 -6.65 12.22 13.25
C ALA A 32 -7.63 11.61 12.23
N PRO A 33 -7.14 11.02 11.12
CA PRO A 33 -7.99 10.32 10.19
C PRO A 33 -8.75 9.19 10.92
N PRO A 34 -9.98 8.88 10.49
CA PRO A 34 -10.76 7.83 11.12
C PRO A 34 -10.00 6.49 11.07
N PRO A 35 -10.24 5.60 12.04
CA PRO A 35 -9.56 4.31 12.08
C PRO A 35 -9.86 3.49 10.82
N ILE A 36 -8.81 2.93 10.21
CA ILE A 36 -8.92 2.08 9.02
C ILE A 36 -9.51 0.72 9.45
N ARG A 37 -10.77 0.46 9.06
CA ARG A 37 -11.45 -0.81 9.39
C ARG A 37 -10.84 -2.03 8.71
N ARG A 38 -10.31 -1.87 7.49
CA ARG A 38 -9.62 -2.89 6.70
C ARG A 38 -8.66 -2.21 5.74
N GLU A 39 -7.45 -2.75 5.64
CA GLU A 39 -6.48 -2.31 4.64
C GLU A 39 -7.07 -2.42 3.22
N PHE A 40 -6.90 -1.38 2.40
CA PHE A 40 -7.26 -1.40 0.98
C PHE A 40 -6.08 -1.91 0.15
N ARG A 41 -6.28 -3.01 -0.58
CA ARG A 41 -5.28 -3.60 -1.47
C ARG A 41 -5.87 -3.68 -2.87
N GLY A 42 -5.76 -2.58 -3.59
CA GLY A 42 -6.34 -2.41 -4.91
C GLY A 42 -5.33 -2.60 -6.04
N VAL A 43 -5.84 -3.00 -7.20
CA VAL A 43 -5.12 -2.94 -8.48
C VAL A 43 -5.89 -2.04 -9.43
N TRP A 44 -5.16 -1.17 -10.13
CA TRP A 44 -5.72 -0.38 -11.23
C TRP A 44 -5.58 -1.16 -12.54
N VAL A 45 -6.64 -1.20 -13.33
CA VAL A 45 -6.67 -1.82 -14.66
C VAL A 45 -7.04 -0.74 -15.66
N ALA A 46 -6.04 -0.23 -16.36
CA ALA A 46 -6.20 0.85 -17.33
C ALA A 46 -6.56 0.33 -18.72
N SER A 47 -7.51 1.01 -19.34
CA SER A 47 -7.99 0.73 -20.70
C SER A 47 -7.43 1.70 -21.73
N VAL A 48 -6.92 2.86 -21.30
CA VAL A 48 -6.27 3.82 -22.19
C VAL A 48 -5.11 3.16 -22.91
N ALA A 49 -5.10 3.28 -24.23
CA ALA A 49 -4.06 2.72 -25.10
C ALA A 49 -3.77 1.23 -24.86
N ASN A 50 -4.74 0.45 -24.34
CA ASN A 50 -4.60 -1.00 -24.12
C ASN A 50 -3.43 -1.38 -23.20
N ILE A 51 -3.02 -0.50 -22.28
CA ILE A 51 -1.81 -0.72 -21.47
C ILE A 51 -1.95 -1.89 -20.49
N ASP A 52 -3.15 -2.12 -19.94
CA ASP A 52 -3.44 -3.30 -19.12
C ASP A 52 -4.49 -4.22 -19.77
N TRP A 53 -5.61 -3.65 -20.25
CA TRP A 53 -6.71 -4.42 -20.83
C TRP A 53 -7.60 -3.58 -21.77
N PRO A 54 -8.12 -4.13 -22.88
CA PRO A 54 -7.75 -5.42 -23.47
C PRO A 54 -6.31 -5.37 -24.02
N SER A 55 -5.68 -6.52 -24.24
CA SER A 55 -4.27 -6.59 -24.66
C SER A 55 -3.98 -5.94 -26.02
N ARG A 56 -5.01 -5.84 -26.88
CA ARG A 56 -4.98 -5.14 -28.17
C ARG A 56 -6.38 -4.72 -28.59
N PRO A 57 -6.50 -3.71 -29.46
CA PRO A 57 -7.80 -3.31 -30.01
C PRO A 57 -8.42 -4.42 -30.89
N GLY A 58 -9.75 -4.44 -30.95
CA GLY A 58 -10.51 -5.31 -31.85
C GLY A 58 -10.57 -6.79 -31.45
N LEU A 59 -10.23 -7.15 -30.21
CA LEU A 59 -10.40 -8.52 -29.71
C LEU A 59 -11.88 -8.94 -29.73
N PRO A 60 -12.18 -10.21 -30.07
CA PRO A 60 -13.52 -10.77 -29.85
C PRO A 60 -13.93 -10.65 -28.38
N VAL A 61 -15.22 -10.40 -28.14
CA VAL A 61 -15.77 -10.27 -26.77
C VAL A 61 -15.37 -11.42 -25.84
N PRO A 62 -15.39 -12.71 -26.26
CA PRO A 62 -14.96 -13.81 -25.39
C PRO A 62 -13.48 -13.73 -24.97
N GLU A 63 -12.60 -13.24 -25.84
CA GLU A 63 -11.18 -13.07 -25.53
C GLU A 63 -11.00 -11.93 -24.52
N GLN A 64 -11.67 -10.79 -24.72
CA GLN A 64 -11.64 -9.68 -23.77
C GLN A 64 -12.12 -10.12 -22.37
N GLN A 65 -13.19 -10.90 -22.30
CA GLN A 65 -13.71 -11.43 -21.03
C GLN A 65 -12.70 -12.37 -20.37
N THR A 66 -12.05 -13.25 -21.15
CA THR A 66 -11.05 -14.19 -20.66
C THR A 66 -9.84 -13.46 -20.08
N GLU A 67 -9.36 -12.41 -20.76
CA GLU A 67 -8.27 -11.56 -20.26
C GLU A 67 -8.64 -10.89 -18.94
N LEU A 68 -9.85 -10.32 -18.85
CA LEU A 68 -10.30 -9.66 -17.63
C LEU A 68 -10.40 -10.65 -16.47
N LEU A 69 -10.98 -11.84 -16.70
CA LEU A 69 -11.03 -12.91 -15.70
C LEU A 69 -9.64 -13.32 -15.22
N THR A 70 -8.67 -13.42 -16.14
CA THR A 70 -7.27 -13.73 -15.79
C THR A 70 -6.67 -12.67 -14.86
N ILE A 71 -6.95 -11.39 -15.09
CA ILE A 71 -6.52 -10.29 -14.21
C ILE A 71 -7.17 -10.43 -12.83
N LEU A 72 -8.48 -10.74 -12.77
CA LEU A 72 -9.21 -10.96 -11.51
C LEU A 72 -8.64 -12.13 -10.71
N ASP A 73 -8.40 -13.28 -11.37
CA ASP A 73 -7.83 -14.47 -10.75
C ASP A 73 -6.43 -14.18 -10.20
N ARG A 74 -5.61 -13.43 -10.95
CA ARG A 74 -4.28 -13.02 -10.49
C ARG A 74 -4.36 -12.11 -9.27
N ALA A 75 -5.26 -11.14 -9.27
CA ALA A 75 -5.46 -10.24 -8.13
C ALA A 75 -5.92 -11.00 -6.88
N ALA A 76 -6.82 -11.98 -7.04
CA ALA A 76 -7.26 -12.86 -5.95
C ALA A 76 -6.10 -13.72 -5.41
N ALA A 77 -5.29 -14.32 -6.28
CA ALA A 77 -4.10 -15.08 -5.89
C ALA A 77 -3.08 -14.23 -5.11
N LEU A 78 -2.95 -12.94 -5.45
CA LEU A 78 -2.14 -11.95 -4.75
C LEU A 78 -2.82 -11.36 -3.50
N ARG A 79 -3.99 -11.87 -3.10
CA ARG A 79 -4.76 -11.44 -1.94
C ARG A 79 -5.17 -9.97 -1.99
N MET A 80 -5.32 -9.40 -3.19
CA MET A 80 -5.94 -8.09 -3.41
C MET A 80 -7.42 -8.15 -3.04
N ASN A 81 -8.01 -6.99 -2.75
CA ASN A 81 -9.38 -6.90 -2.26
C ASN A 81 -10.24 -5.86 -2.96
N ALA A 82 -9.69 -5.21 -4.00
CA ALA A 82 -10.37 -4.29 -4.87
C ALA A 82 -9.73 -4.27 -6.27
N ILE A 83 -10.55 -4.02 -7.29
CA ILE A 83 -10.12 -3.76 -8.66
C ILE A 83 -10.73 -2.42 -9.06
N ILE A 84 -9.91 -1.55 -9.65
CA ILE A 84 -10.35 -0.27 -10.20
C ILE A 84 -10.18 -0.36 -11.72
N LEU A 85 -11.27 -0.63 -12.43
CA LEU A 85 -11.29 -0.71 -13.89
C LEU A 85 -11.58 0.68 -14.48
N GLN A 86 -10.72 1.16 -15.36
CA GLN A 86 -10.91 2.43 -16.06
C GLN A 86 -11.97 2.27 -17.16
N VAL A 87 -13.21 2.68 -16.88
CA VAL A 87 -14.33 2.58 -17.85
C VAL A 87 -14.50 3.81 -18.76
N ARG A 88 -13.76 4.89 -18.49
CA ARG A 88 -13.73 6.14 -19.28
C ARG A 88 -12.28 6.61 -19.48
N PRO A 89 -11.53 6.05 -20.42
CA PRO A 89 -10.11 6.36 -20.59
C PRO A 89 -9.84 7.74 -21.20
N ALA A 90 -10.62 8.19 -22.19
CA ALA A 90 -10.30 9.37 -23.01
C ALA A 90 -11.54 10.08 -23.60
N ALA A 91 -12.48 10.50 -22.73
CA ALA A 91 -13.77 11.11 -23.15
C ALA A 91 -14.62 10.17 -24.04
N ASP A 92 -14.58 8.90 -23.68
CA ASP A 92 -15.29 7.77 -24.26
C ASP A 92 -15.79 6.87 -23.11
N ALA A 93 -16.51 5.80 -23.45
CA ALA A 93 -17.11 4.90 -22.48
C ALA A 93 -17.02 3.43 -22.90
N LEU A 94 -16.64 2.58 -21.93
CA LEU A 94 -16.75 1.11 -21.99
C LEU A 94 -18.11 0.62 -21.47
N TYR A 95 -19.16 1.42 -21.65
CA TYR A 95 -20.53 1.12 -21.31
C TYR A 95 -21.47 1.95 -22.18
N ARG A 96 -22.73 1.53 -22.28
CA ARG A 96 -23.74 2.27 -23.04
C ARG A 96 -23.96 3.63 -22.39
N SER A 97 -23.51 4.70 -23.04
CA SER A 97 -23.65 6.08 -22.60
C SER A 97 -24.51 6.88 -23.59
N PRO A 98 -25.41 7.76 -23.12
CA PRO A 98 -26.09 8.74 -23.98
C PRO A 98 -25.23 9.99 -24.23
N HIS A 99 -24.08 10.13 -23.59
CA HIS A 99 -23.26 11.35 -23.60
C HIS A 99 -21.89 11.17 -24.27
N GLU A 100 -21.35 9.95 -24.24
CA GLU A 100 -19.96 9.67 -24.66
C GLU A 100 -19.94 8.59 -25.75
N PRO A 101 -19.00 8.65 -26.71
CA PRO A 101 -18.81 7.60 -27.69
C PRO A 101 -18.31 6.29 -27.05
N TRP A 102 -18.41 5.18 -27.78
CA TRP A 102 -17.77 3.93 -27.39
C TRP A 102 -16.25 4.03 -27.50
N SER A 103 -15.57 3.45 -26.51
CA SER A 103 -14.12 3.21 -26.51
C SER A 103 -13.75 2.00 -27.37
#